data_AF-X1FSU6-F1
#
_entry.id   AF-X1FSU6-F1
#
_cell.length_a   1.000
_cell.length_b   1.000
_cell.length_c   1.000
_cell.angle_alpha   90.00
_cell.angle_beta   90.00
_cell.angle_gamma   90.00
#
_symmetry.space_group_name_H-M   'P 1'
#
loop_
_entity.id
_entity.type
_entity.pdbx_description
1 polymer ?
#
loop_
_entity_poly.entity_id
_entity_poly.type
_entity_poly.pdbx_seq_one_letter_code
_entity_poly.pdbx_strand_id
1 'polypeptide(L)'
;MELNDSHQSYNKLIWPVYLLNGFNSIAFAGIIILMVPLSSLIWPGEDYHALEMGILMTTLLWTSSLSGLFLGRLIDKYSRVKILLIISIARSFCMIMLGFAIAGQGILTWWYFFLFVLIFALFAGGSYPAIVSLSNDIVS
;
A
#
# COMPACT_ATOMS: atom_id res chain seq x y z
N MET A 1 8.60 9.63 -42.37
CA MET A 1 8.78 8.44 -41.53
C MET A 1 9.10 8.95 -40.12
N GLU A 2 8.10 9.51 -39.43
CA GLU A 2 8.27 10.27 -38.18
C GLU A 2 7.12 10.01 -37.17
N LEU A 3 6.47 8.86 -37.25
CA LEU A 3 5.40 8.47 -36.31
C LEU A 3 5.90 7.59 -35.15
N ASN A 4 7.18 7.21 -35.11
CA ASN A 4 7.66 6.19 -34.18
C ASN A 4 8.28 6.74 -32.88
N ASP A 5 8.78 7.96 -32.89
CA ASP A 5 9.47 8.54 -31.72
C ASP A 5 8.49 8.98 -30.62
N SER A 6 7.29 9.46 -30.99
CA SER A 6 6.25 9.82 -30.03
C SER A 6 5.68 8.59 -29.30
N HIS A 7 5.48 7.48 -30.03
CA HIS A 7 5.02 6.21 -29.45
C HIS A 7 6.09 5.54 -28.58
N GLN A 8 7.38 5.61 -28.94
CA GLN A 8 8.46 5.12 -28.08
C GLN A 8 8.60 5.94 -26.79
N SER A 9 8.44 7.26 -26.87
CA SER A 9 8.42 8.16 -25.70
C SER A 9 7.26 7.83 -24.74
N TYR A 10 6.05 7.68 -25.29
CA TYR A 10 4.84 7.36 -24.52
C TYR A 10 4.93 6.01 -23.81
N ASN A 11 5.32 4.96 -24.52
CA ASN A 11 5.49 3.63 -23.91
C ASN A 11 6.56 3.62 -22.82
N LYS A 12 7.61 4.43 -22.97
CA LYS A 12 8.69 4.55 -21.98
C LYS A 12 8.25 5.26 -20.70
N LEU A 13 7.24 6.12 -20.76
CA LEU A 13 6.69 6.85 -19.61
C LEU A 13 5.56 6.08 -18.92
N ILE A 14 4.73 5.36 -19.66
CA ILE A 14 3.60 4.62 -19.08
C ILE A 14 4.04 3.34 -18.37
N TRP A 15 5.09 2.69 -18.86
CA TRP A 15 5.56 1.41 -18.31
C TRP A 15 6.01 1.50 -16.85
N PRO A 16 6.82 2.50 -16.44
CA PRO A 16 7.15 2.71 -15.03
C PRO A 16 5.94 2.96 -14.13
N VAL A 17 4.95 3.73 -14.60
CA VAL A 17 3.73 4.02 -13.83
C VAL A 17 2.85 2.78 -13.69
N TYR A 18 2.73 1.99 -14.75
CA TYR A 18 2.03 0.71 -14.73
C TYR A 18 2.67 -0.27 -13.74
N LEU A 19 3.99 -0.45 -13.80
CA LEU A 19 4.73 -1.30 -12.87
C LEU A 19 4.61 -0.81 -11.42
N LEU A 20 4.71 0.51 -11.19
CA LEU A 20 4.54 1.12 -9.88
C LEU A 20 3.16 0.81 -9.30
N ASN A 21 2.10 0.91 -10.10
CA ASN A 21 0.75 0.58 -9.67
C ASN A 21 0.58 -0.91 -9.38
N GLY A 22 1.14 -1.77 -10.23
CA GLY A 22 1.13 -3.22 -10.04
C GLY A 22 1.76 -3.63 -8.71
N PHE A 23 2.98 -3.17 -8.42
CA PHE A 23 3.65 -3.47 -7.16
C PHE A 23 2.92 -2.90 -5.93
N ASN A 24 2.37 -1.69 -6.02
CA ASN A 24 1.56 -1.13 -4.94
C ASN A 24 0.31 -1.98 -4.65
N SER A 25 -0.35 -2.45 -5.72
CA SER A 25 -1.54 -3.31 -5.62
C SER A 25 -1.21 -4.68 -5.04
N ILE A 26 -0.11 -5.30 -5.46
CA ILE A 26 0.37 -6.57 -4.91
C ILE A 26 0.69 -6.44 -3.43
N ALA A 27 1.39 -5.39 -3.02
CA ALA A 27 1.72 -5.16 -1.60
C ALA A 27 0.44 -5.00 -0.75
N PHE A 28 -0.57 -4.30 -1.27
CA PHE A 28 -1.85 -4.14 -0.58
C PHE A 28 -2.64 -5.45 -0.51
N ALA A 29 -2.76 -6.16 -1.64
CA ALA A 29 -3.45 -7.45 -1.72
C ALA A 29 -2.76 -8.52 -0.88
N GLY A 30 -1.43 -8.47 -0.75
CA GLY A 30 -0.65 -9.38 0.09
C GLY A 30 -1.13 -9.39 1.54
N ILE A 31 -1.41 -8.22 2.12
CA ILE A 31 -1.94 -8.13 3.50
C ILE A 31 -3.32 -8.80 3.61
N ILE A 32 -4.17 -8.64 2.60
CA ILE A 32 -5.52 -9.23 2.55
C ILE A 32 -5.45 -10.75 2.44
N ILE A 33 -4.65 -11.26 1.50
CA ILE A 33 -4.49 -12.69 1.25
C ILE A 33 -3.87 -13.37 2.48
N LEU A 34 -2.92 -12.70 3.14
CA LEU A 34 -2.26 -13.22 4.33
C LEU A 34 -3.13 -13.18 5.57
N MET A 35 -4.32 -12.59 5.54
CA MET A 35 -5.19 -12.46 6.71
C MET A 35 -5.48 -13.81 7.40
N VAL A 36 -5.74 -14.87 6.64
CA VAL A 36 -5.97 -16.20 7.23
C VAL A 36 -4.70 -16.78 7.87
N PRO A 37 -3.57 -16.93 7.16
CA PRO A 37 -2.35 -17.48 7.76
C PRO A 37 -1.78 -16.60 8.88
N LEU A 38 -2.03 -15.30 8.86
CA LEU A 38 -1.58 -14.37 9.88
C LEU A 38 -2.34 -14.60 11.21
N SER A 39 -3.61 -15.03 11.16
CA SER A 39 -4.35 -15.45 12.37
C SER A 39 -3.68 -16.67 13.01
N SER A 40 -3.31 -17.67 12.20
CA SER A 40 -2.65 -18.89 12.70
C SER A 40 -1.22 -18.64 13.17
N LEU A 41 -0.57 -17.58 12.69
CA LEU A 41 0.78 -17.20 13.13
C LEU A 41 0.75 -16.46 14.48
N ILE A 42 -0.25 -15.59 14.67
CA ILE A 42 -0.43 -14.84 15.91
C ILE A 42 -0.90 -15.76 17.04
N TRP A 43 -1.92 -16.59 16.79
CA TRP A 43 -2.50 -17.54 17.75
C TRP A 43 -2.36 -18.98 17.22
N PRO A 44 -1.17 -19.60 17.37
CA PRO A 44 -0.94 -20.94 16.89
C PRO A 44 -1.77 -21.95 17.68
N GLY A 45 -2.56 -22.76 16.97
CA GLY A 45 -3.37 -23.84 17.56
C GLY A 45 -4.72 -23.40 18.13
N GLU A 46 -5.06 -22.12 18.03
CA GLU A 46 -6.40 -21.62 18.38
C GLU A 46 -7.27 -21.49 17.11
N ASP A 47 -8.59 -21.44 17.32
CA ASP A 47 -9.54 -21.16 16.24
C ASP A 47 -9.31 -19.77 15.63
N TYR A 48 -9.86 -19.56 14.44
CA TYR A 48 -9.70 -18.30 13.73
C TYR A 48 -10.28 -17.11 14.51
N HIS A 49 -9.42 -16.15 14.84
CA HIS A 49 -9.75 -14.93 15.57
C HIS A 49 -10.39 -13.87 14.66
N ALA A 50 -11.64 -14.13 14.26
CA ALA A 50 -12.34 -13.34 13.25
C ALA A 50 -12.51 -11.85 13.61
N LEU A 51 -12.66 -11.54 14.89
CA LEU A 51 -12.90 -10.18 15.37
C LEU A 51 -11.63 -9.33 15.21
N GLU A 52 -10.51 -9.81 15.73
CA GLU A 52 -9.20 -9.18 15.73
C GLU A 52 -8.70 -8.95 14.30
N MET A 53 -8.89 -9.96 13.44
CA MET A 53 -8.52 -9.85 12.02
C MET A 53 -9.48 -8.90 11.30
N GLY A 54 -10.78 -8.96 11.61
CA GLY A 54 -11.79 -8.04 11.08
C GLY A 54 -11.50 -6.58 11.41
N ILE A 55 -11.05 -6.29 12.64
CA ILE A 55 -10.59 -4.95 13.05
C ILE A 55 -9.40 -4.52 12.21
N LEU A 56 -8.38 -5.39 12.08
CA LEU A 56 -7.19 -5.13 11.26
C LEU A 56 -7.57 -4.71 9.82
N MET A 57 -8.49 -5.45 9.20
CA MET A 57 -8.96 -5.18 7.85
C MET A 57 -9.80 -3.92 7.73
N THR A 58 -10.72 -3.72 8.68
CA THR A 58 -11.57 -2.53 8.68
C THR A 58 -10.70 -1.29 8.84
N THR A 59 -9.75 -1.29 9.77
CA THR A 59 -8.80 -0.19 9.94
C THR A 59 -7.96 0.01 8.69
N LEU A 60 -7.42 -1.03 8.06
CA LEU A 60 -6.67 -0.91 6.81
C LEU A 60 -7.47 -0.17 5.72
N LEU A 61 -8.72 -0.56 5.48
CA LEU A 61 -9.57 0.01 4.44
C LEU A 61 -10.03 1.43 4.77
N TRP A 62 -10.46 1.69 6.01
CA TRP A 62 -10.94 3.01 6.43
C TRP A 62 -9.81 4.02 6.50
N THR A 63 -8.68 3.64 7.11
CA THR A 63 -7.53 4.53 7.24
C THR A 63 -6.95 4.88 5.86
N SER A 64 -6.87 3.93 4.93
CA SER A 64 -6.43 4.22 3.57
C SER A 64 -7.41 5.11 2.81
N SER A 65 -8.71 4.93 2.98
CA SER A 65 -9.72 5.80 2.36
C SER A 65 -9.62 7.25 2.86
N LEU A 66 -9.50 7.43 4.18
CA LEU A 66 -9.37 8.75 4.79
C LEU A 66 -8.03 9.42 4.44
N SER A 67 -6.93 8.67 4.47
CA SER A 67 -5.62 9.21 4.15
C SER A 67 -5.49 9.57 2.67
N GLY A 68 -6.18 8.87 1.77
CA GLY A 68 -6.22 9.20 0.35
C GLY A 68 -6.79 10.60 0.07
N LEU A 69 -7.78 11.04 0.84
CA LEU A 69 -8.32 12.41 0.73
C LEU A 69 -7.30 13.47 1.16
N PHE A 70 -6.59 13.22 2.26
CA PHE A 70 -5.58 14.14 2.78
C PHE A 70 -4.33 14.20 1.90
N LEU A 71 -3.80 13.04 1.53
CA LEU A 71 -2.60 12.93 0.70
C LEU A 71 -2.88 13.37 -0.73
N GLY A 72 -4.08 13.13 -1.27
CA GLY A 72 -4.51 13.64 -2.57
C GLY A 72 -4.34 15.17 -2.67
N ARG A 73 -4.85 15.91 -1.67
CA ARG A 73 -4.67 17.37 -1.60
C ARG A 73 -3.20 17.78 -1.45
N LEU A 74 -2.39 16.98 -0.78
CA LEU A 74 -0.95 17.25 -0.63
C LEU A 74 -0.21 17.06 -1.95
N ILE A 75 -0.58 16.06 -2.74
CA ILE A 75 0.00 15.76 -4.05
C ILE A 75 -0.26 16.90 -5.05
N ASP A 76 -1.42 17.54 -4.97
CA ASP A 76 -1.73 18.68 -5.83
C ASP A 76 -0.87 19.92 -5.52
N LYS A 77 -0.44 20.08 -4.26
CA LYS A 77 0.32 21.25 -3.79
C LYS A 77 1.84 21.08 -3.89
N TYR A 78 2.34 19.85 -3.88
CA TYR A 78 3.77 19.54 -3.83
C TYR A 78 4.18 18.65 -5.02
N SER A 79 5.48 18.34 -5.11
CA SER A 79 5.97 17.45 -6.17
C SER A 79 5.46 16.01 -5.99
N ARG A 80 4.62 15.57 -6.93
CA ARG A 80 3.97 14.24 -6.98
C ARG A 80 5.00 13.10 -6.86
N VAL A 81 6.11 13.21 -7.58
CA VAL A 81 7.20 12.22 -7.59
C VAL A 81 7.84 12.07 -6.20
N LYS A 82 8.10 13.19 -5.50
CA LYS A 82 8.70 13.16 -4.17
C LYS A 82 7.76 12.55 -3.14
N ILE A 83 6.46 12.87 -3.22
CA ILE A 83 5.45 12.29 -2.33
C ILE A 83 5.32 10.79 -2.55
N LEU A 84 5.26 10.35 -3.81
CA LEU A 84 5.23 8.92 -4.14
C LEU A 84 6.44 8.17 -3.60
N LEU A 85 7.64 8.75 -3.72
CA LEU A 85 8.85 8.14 -3.20
C LEU A 85 8.79 7.98 -1.68
N ILE A 86 8.33 9.00 -0.95
CA ILE A 86 8.13 8.93 0.51
C ILE A 86 7.11 7.85 0.88
N ILE A 87 5.97 7.82 0.18
CA ILE A 87 4.92 6.81 0.37
C ILE A 87 5.48 5.41 0.15
N SER A 88 6.23 5.18 -0.93
CA SER A 88 6.81 3.89 -1.26
C SER A 88 7.85 3.44 -0.22
N ILE A 89 8.72 4.35 0.26
CA ILE A 89 9.69 4.02 1.32
C ILE A 89 8.96 3.64 2.61
N ALA A 90 7.99 4.44 3.03
CA ALA A 90 7.25 4.18 4.27
C ALA A 90 6.49 2.84 4.20
N ARG A 91 5.82 2.55 3.07
CA ARG A 91 5.11 1.28 2.85
C ARG A 91 6.05 0.08 2.84
N SER A 92 7.16 0.15 2.11
CA SER A 92 8.15 -0.92 2.05
C SER A 92 8.77 -1.19 3.43
N PHE A 93 9.07 -0.13 4.19
CA PHE A 93 9.56 -0.27 5.55
C PHE A 93 8.55 -1.01 6.44
N CYS A 94 7.26 -0.66 6.38
CA CYS A 94 6.23 -1.36 7.14
C CYS A 94 6.15 -2.84 6.76
N MET A 95 6.18 -3.17 5.47
CA MET A 95 6.15 -4.56 5.00
C MET A 95 7.35 -5.38 5.49
N ILE A 96 8.53 -4.78 5.52
CA ILE A 96 9.74 -5.42 6.06
C ILE A 96 9.60 -5.66 7.56
N MET A 97 9.13 -4.65 8.31
CA MET A 97 8.94 -4.77 9.76
C MET A 97 7.91 -5.84 10.12
N LEU A 98 6.81 -5.95 9.37
CA LEU A 98 5.83 -7.04 9.54
C LEU A 98 6.45 -8.44 9.44
N GLY A 99 7.52 -8.61 8.67
CA GLY A 99 8.26 -9.87 8.56
C GLY A 99 9.09 -10.24 9.79
N PHE A 100 9.38 -9.30 10.69
CA PHE A 100 10.15 -9.52 11.92
C PHE A 100 9.27 -9.79 13.15
N ALA A 101 7.95 -9.93 12.97
CA ALA A 101 7.04 -10.20 14.07
C ALA A 101 7.32 -11.58 14.70
N ILE A 102 7.37 -11.62 16.03
CA ILE A 102 7.55 -12.87 16.77
C ILE A 102 6.21 -13.64 16.76
N ALA A 103 6.23 -14.87 16.26
CA ALA A 103 5.05 -15.72 16.20
C ALA A 103 4.62 -16.22 17.60
N GLY A 104 3.31 -16.44 17.79
CA GLY A 104 2.79 -17.10 18.99
C GLY A 104 2.74 -16.29 20.29
N GLN A 105 2.88 -14.95 20.24
CA GLN A 105 2.66 -14.11 21.43
C GLN A 105 1.22 -13.58 21.54
N GLY A 106 0.28 -14.15 20.77
CA GLY A 106 -1.13 -13.78 20.80
C GLY A 106 -1.36 -12.29 20.60
N ILE A 107 -2.04 -11.65 21.55
CA ILE A 107 -2.43 -10.24 21.47
C ILE A 107 -1.24 -9.27 21.30
N LEU A 108 -0.05 -9.61 21.79
CA LEU A 108 1.13 -8.74 21.69
C LEU A 108 1.65 -8.69 20.26
N THR A 109 1.72 -9.85 19.60
CA THR A 109 2.01 -9.94 18.16
C THR A 109 0.91 -9.24 17.36
N TRP A 110 -0.36 -9.38 17.73
CA TRP A 110 -1.45 -8.67 17.05
C TRP A 110 -1.31 -7.15 17.10
N TRP A 111 -1.00 -6.56 18.26
CA TRP A 111 -0.78 -5.11 18.38
C TRP A 111 0.40 -4.62 17.53
N TYR A 112 1.47 -5.42 17.44
CA TYR A 112 2.58 -5.13 16.54
C TYR A 112 2.10 -5.06 15.08
N PHE A 113 1.37 -6.08 14.62
CA PHE A 113 0.78 -6.08 13.26
C PHE A 113 -0.17 -4.91 13.06
N PHE A 114 -1.06 -4.63 14.01
CA PHE A 114 -2.03 -3.55 13.94
C PHE A 114 -1.36 -2.19 13.74
N LEU A 115 -0.30 -1.89 14.51
CA LEU A 115 0.42 -0.63 14.41
C LEU A 115 1.08 -0.44 13.03
N PHE A 116 1.76 -1.47 12.53
CA PHE A 116 2.42 -1.40 11.21
C PHE A 116 1.41 -1.38 10.06
N VAL A 117 0.30 -2.11 10.16
CA VAL A 117 -0.79 -2.06 9.18
C VAL A 117 -1.45 -0.68 9.18
N LEU A 118 -1.62 -0.03 10.33
CA LEU A 118 -2.17 1.32 10.41
C LEU A 118 -1.25 2.34 9.73
N ILE A 119 0.05 2.28 9.99
CA ILE A 119 1.03 3.14 9.30
C ILE A 119 1.02 2.86 7.80
N PHE A 120 1.04 1.58 7.41
CA PHE A 120 0.98 1.17 6.01
C PHE A 120 -0.29 1.71 5.32
N ALA A 121 -1.45 1.63 5.98
CA ALA A 121 -2.73 2.12 5.47
C ALA A 121 -2.73 3.63 5.26
N LEU A 122 -2.16 4.39 6.19
CA LEU A 122 -2.03 5.85 6.07
C LEU A 122 -1.28 6.22 4.79
N PHE A 123 -0.17 5.56 4.48
CA PHE A 123 0.57 5.82 3.26
C PHE A 123 -0.08 5.18 2.01
N ALA A 124 -0.79 4.06 2.16
CA ALA A 124 -1.48 3.36 1.06
C ALA A 124 -2.49 4.26 0.33
N GLY A 125 -3.26 5.03 1.09
CA GLY A 125 -4.32 5.87 0.54
C GLY A 125 -3.84 6.90 -0.47
N GLY A 126 -2.61 7.42 -0.30
CA GLY A 126 -2.04 8.43 -1.19
C GLY A 126 -1.52 7.87 -2.52
N SER A 127 -1.30 6.56 -2.63
CA SER A 127 -0.75 5.94 -3.85
C SER A 127 -1.70 6.07 -5.03
N TYR A 128 -3.01 5.82 -4.82
CA TYR A 128 -4.01 5.86 -5.89
C TYR A 128 -4.17 7.25 -6.54
N PRO A 129 -4.45 8.35 -5.79
CA PRO A 129 -4.58 9.67 -6.39
C PRO A 129 -3.29 10.15 -7.06
N ALA A 130 -2.12 9.80 -6.51
CA ALA A 130 -0.82 10.16 -7.11
C ALA A 130 -0.60 9.49 -8.47
N ILE A 131 -0.89 8.19 -8.58
CA ILE A 131 -0.70 7.41 -9.81
C ILE A 131 -1.68 7.87 -10.89
N VAL A 132 -2.94 8.12 -10.53
CA VAL A 132 -3.95 8.63 -11.48
C VAL A 132 -3.54 10.01 -11.99
N SER A 133 -3.10 10.90 -11.10
CA SER A 133 -2.60 12.23 -11.47
C SER A 133 -1.40 12.17 -12.43
N LEU A 134 -0.42 11.29 -12.17
CA LEU A 134 0.72 11.06 -13.07
C LEU A 134 0.33 10.42 -14.40
N SER A 135 -0.66 9.53 -14.40
CA SER A 135 -1.12 8.88 -15.62
C SER A 135 -1.81 9.88 -16.55
N ASN A 136 -2.60 10.79 -15.98
CA ASN A 136 -3.24 11.86 -16.75
C ASN A 136 -2.22 12.78 -17.42
N ASP A 137 -1.15 13.17 -16.73
CA ASP A 137 -0.07 13.99 -17.31
C ASP A 137 0.66 13.31 -18.49
N ILE A 138 0.67 11.99 -18.57
CA ILE A 138 1.34 11.25 -19.66
C ILE A 138 0.47 11.20 -20.91
N VAL A 139 -0.85 11.25 -20.74
CA VAL A 139 -1.83 11.15 -21.83
C VAL A 139 -2.21 12.54 -22.37
N SER A 140 -2.19 13.58 -21.54
CA SER A 140 -2.46 14.98 -21.90
C SER A 140 -1.28 15.67 -22.54
#